data_AF-A0A410VCV7-F1
#
_entry.id   AF-A0A410VCV7-F1
#
_cell.length_a   1.000
_cell.length_b   1.000
_cell.length_c   1.000
_cell.angle_alpha   90.00
_cell.angle_beta   90.00
_cell.angle_gamma   90.00
#
_symmetry.space_group_name_H-M   'P 1'
#
loop_
_entity.id
_entity.type
_entity.pdbx_description
1 polymer ?
#
loop_
_entity_poly.entity_id
_entity_poly.type
_entity_poly.pdbx_seq_one_letter_code
_entity_poly.pdbx_strand_id
1 'polypeptide(L)' 'MPHRKYRALESDCRVQAAITGHKKTKAELQKMAREYKVLADWLEAHPQEHEGSPATDQPTD' A
#
# COMPACT_ATOMS: atom_id res chain seq x y z
N MET A 1 -6.49 10.36 0.31
CA MET A 1 -5.03 10.18 0.20
C MET A 1 -4.65 8.70 0.31
N PRO A 2 -4.57 7.99 -0.83
CA PRO A 2 -4.26 6.56 -0.95
C PRO A 2 -2.95 6.07 -0.28
N HIS A 3 -1.91 6.91 -0.15
CA HIS A 3 -0.71 6.55 0.63
C HIS A 3 -1.04 6.20 2.10
N ARG A 4 -2.02 6.87 2.72
CA ARG A 4 -2.46 6.57 4.09
C ARG A 4 -3.05 5.17 4.22
N LYS A 5 -3.65 4.64 3.13
CA LYS A 5 -4.18 3.28 3.11
C LYS A 5 -3.04 2.25 3.14
N TYR A 6 -2.00 2.44 2.34
CA TYR A 6 -0.85 1.53 2.32
C TYR A 6 -0.03 1.60 3.62
N ARG A 7 0.12 2.78 4.21
CA ARG A 7 0.73 2.92 5.56
C ARG A 7 -0.08 2.21 6.65
N ALA A 8 -1.41 2.28 6.59
CA ALA A 8 -2.27 1.54 7.53
C ALA A 8 -2.09 0.03 7.36
N LEU A 9 -2.09 -0.47 6.12
CA LEU A 9 -1.89 -1.89 5.83
C LEU A 9 -0.50 -2.39 6.24
N GLU A 10 0.56 -1.60 6.05
CA GLU A 10 1.91 -1.88 6.57
C GLU A 10 1.88 -2.04 8.10
N SER A 11 1.24 -1.11 8.80
CA SER A 11 1.11 -1.12 10.25
C SER A 11 0.32 -2.34 10.74
N ASP A 12 -0.83 -2.62 10.13
CA ASP A 12 -1.67 -3.77 10.49
C ASP A 12 -0.92 -5.09 10.29
N CYS A 13 -0.18 -5.24 9.19
CA CYS A 13 0.65 -6.42 8.95
C CYS A 13 1.73 -6.59 10.02
N ARG A 14 2.36 -5.50 10.46
CA ARG A 14 3.37 -5.53 11.54
C ARG A 14 2.75 -5.93 12.88
N VAL A 15 1.60 -5.36 13.23
CA VAL A 15 0.87 -5.71 14.46
C VAL A 15 0.47 -7.18 14.45
N GLN A 16 -0.11 -7.66 13.36
CA GLN A 16 -0.50 -9.08 13.21
C GLN A 16 0.72 -10.01 13.26
N ALA A 17 1.85 -9.63 12.67
CA ALA A 17 3.08 -10.41 12.71
C ALA A 17 3.70 -10.49 14.12
N ALA A 18 3.47 -9.47 14.95
CA ALA A 18 3.94 -9.43 16.33
C ALA A 18 3.10 -10.32 17.25
N ILE A 19 1.79 -10.43 17.01
CA ILE A 19 0.87 -11.19 17.86
C ILE A 19 0.66 -12.64 17.39
N THR A 20 0.95 -12.98 16.14
CA THR A 20 0.75 -14.33 15.62
C THR A 20 1.81 -15.32 16.13
N GLY A 21 1.38 -16.49 16.61
CA GLY A 21 2.26 -17.61 16.98
C GLY A 21 2.66 -18.51 15.80
N HIS A 22 2.03 -18.35 14.63
CA HIS A 22 2.26 -19.20 13.47
C HIS A 22 3.43 -18.69 12.62
N LYS A 23 4.53 -19.46 12.55
CA LYS A 23 5.77 -19.07 11.83
C LYS A 23 5.53 -18.72 10.36
N LYS A 24 4.71 -19.50 9.64
CA LYS A 24 4.40 -19.27 8.22
C LYS A 24 3.58 -17.97 8.04
N THR A 25 2.55 -17.78 8.85
CA THR A 25 1.73 -16.56 8.84
C THR A 25 2.56 -15.33 9.17
N LYS A 26 3.46 -15.43 10.15
CA LYS A 26 4.41 -14.35 10.48
C LYS A 26 5.29 -13.97 9.29
N ALA A 27 5.83 -14.95 8.57
CA ALA A 27 6.67 -14.69 7.40
C ALA A 27 5.89 -14.01 6.26
N GLU A 28 4.65 -14.43 6.00
CA GLU A 28 3.81 -13.80 4.97
C GLU A 28 3.41 -12.37 5.36
N LEU A 29 3.02 -12.15 6.62
CA LEU A 29 2.69 -10.81 7.12
C LEU A 29 3.90 -9.86 7.03
N GLN A 30 5.11 -10.34 7.33
CA GLN A 30 6.33 -9.56 7.16
C GLN A 30 6.63 -9.24 5.69
N LYS A 31 6.33 -10.17 4.77
CA LYS A 31 6.45 -9.94 3.33
C LYS A 31 5.46 -8.88 2.86
N MET A 32 4.19 -9.01 3.22
CA MET A 32 3.15 -8.02 2.90
C MET A 32 3.50 -6.64 3.47
N ALA A 33 3.99 -6.55 4.71
CA ALA A 33 4.43 -5.28 5.28
C ALA A 33 5.55 -4.59 4.46
N ARG A 34 6.48 -5.36 3.88
CA ARG A 34 7.51 -4.82 2.99
C ARG A 34 6.92 -4.33 1.67
N GLU A 35 6.00 -5.08 1.08
CA GLU A 35 5.33 -4.70 -0.17
C GLU A 35 4.52 -3.42 0.00
N TYR A 36 3.72 -3.31 1.07
CA TYR A 36 2.96 -2.09 1.35
C TYR A 36 3.86 -0.90 1.68
N LYS A 37 5.00 -1.12 2.33
CA LYS A 37 6.00 -0.07 2.53
C LYS A 37 6.49 0.47 1.19
N VAL A 38 6.87 -0.39 0.25
CA VAL A 38 7.35 0.04 -1.08
C VAL A 38 6.29 0.86 -1.82
N LEU A 39 5.02 0.43 -1.77
CA LEU A 39 3.92 1.17 -2.39
C LEU A 39 3.68 2.53 -1.71
N ALA A 40 3.71 2.58 -0.38
CA ALA A 40 3.58 3.82 0.37
C ALA A 40 4.73 4.78 0.07
N ASP A 41 5.97 4.28 0.11
CA ASP A 41 7.19 5.04 -0.19
C ASP A 41 7.14 5.60 -1.64
N TRP A 42 6.68 4.80 -2.61
CA TRP A 42 6.54 5.24 -4.00
C TRP A 42 5.50 6.36 -4.15
N LEU A 43 4.34 6.24 -3.50
CA LEU A 43 3.29 7.26 -3.54
C LEU A 43 3.66 8.55 -2.80
N GLU A 44 4.45 8.45 -1.72
CA GLU A 44 4.99 9.61 -1.02
C GLU A 44 6.04 10.34 -1.86
N ALA A 45 6.80 9.62 -2.67
CA ALA A 45 7.76 10.19 -3.61
C ALA A 45 7.11 10.79 -4.87
N HIS A 46 5.92 10.34 -5.27
CA HIS A 46 5.22 10.77 -6.49
C HIS A 46 3.81 11.35 -6.19
N PRO A 47 3.69 12.47 -5.46
CA PRO A 47 2.39 13.02 -5.09
C PRO A 47 1.56 13.51 -6.29
N GLN A 48 2.19 13.91 -7.41
CA GLN A 48 1.49 14.42 -8.61
C GLN A 48 0.84 13.33 -9.47
N GLU A 49 1.33 12.08 -9.46
CA GLU A 49 0.69 10.98 -10.21
C GLU A 49 -0.65 10.56 -9.58
N HIS A 50 -0.96 11.07 -8.38
CA HIS A 50 -2.17 10.71 -7.65
C HIS A 50 -3.32 11.70 -7.74
N GLU A 51 -3.10 12.93 -8.21
CA GLU A 51 -4.14 13.96 -8.40
C GLU A 51 -4.70 14.04 -9.82
N GLY A 52 -4.19 13.26 -10.78
CA GLY A 52 -4.58 13.35 -12.19
C GLY A 52 -5.14 12.06 -12.79
N SER A 53 -6.41 11.76 -12.54
CA SER A 53 -7.22 11.05 -13.53
C SER A 53 -8.69 11.47 -13.40
N PRO A 54 -9.08 12.46 -14.21
CA PRO A 54 -10.21 12.27 -15.10
C PRO A 54 -9.76 12.65 -16.51
N ALA A 55 -9.27 11.68 -17.28
CA ALA A 55 -9.08 11.86 -18.70
C ALA A 55 -9.51 10.58 -19.43
N THR A 56 -10.79 10.24 -19.25
CA THR A 56 -11.50 9.42 -20.23
C THR A 56 -12.85 10.08 -20.55
N ASP A 57 -12.82 11.36 -20.89
CA ASP A 57 -13.84 11.92 -21.79
C ASP A 57 -13.24 11.87 -23.20
N GLN A 58 -13.56 10.79 -23.90
CA GLN A 58 -13.23 10.61 -25.30
C GLN A 58 -14.48 11.04 -26.10
N PRO A 59 -14.49 12.19 -26.80
CA PRO A 59 -15.50 12.45 -27.81
C PRO A 59 -15.07 11.70 -29.07
N THR A 60 -15.76 10.61 -29.40
CA THR A 60 -15.74 10.07 -30.76
C THR A 60 -16.70 10.91 -31.60
N ASP A 61 -16.13 11.73 -32.48
CA ASP A 61 -16.81 12.23 -33.68
C ASP A 61 -16.87 11.10 -34.73
#